data_AF-A0A5D2KXL4-F1
#
_entry.id   AF-A0A5D2KXL4-F1
#
_cell.length_a   1.000
_cell.length_b   1.000
_cell.length_c   1.000
_cell.angle_alpha   90.00
_cell.angle_beta   90.00
_cell.angle_gamma   90.00
#
_symmetry.space_group_name_H-M   'P 1'
#
loop_
_entity.id
_entity.type
_entity.pdbx_description
1 polymer ?
#
loop_
_entity_poly.entity_id
_entity_poly.type
_entity_poly.pdbx_seq_one_letter_code
_entity_poly.pdbx_strand_id
1 'polypeptide(L)'
;MGEGGVAKADKTEFTECWRTTWKTPYIMKLALSAGIRGLLFGYDTGVISGALLYLKEDFEEVDKKTWLQETILSMEVAGAIFGAGIGGWMNNRFGRGVSILVAGVLFFVGSIVMAVAMAQWMITLGKIFVGFGVGMASMRAPLYISEASPTRIRGALVSTNGLLITGGQFLAYLINLAFTHFILMLTLPESPRWLYRQNKVEEAKSILEKLYPADEVLEEINALRISVEAEKADEHAIGDSLMQKLKGEIGNVPDDSSVKTAMALSLVTSGLNALGSVAAIRSPQLNMLESTQFDANATCPSFKSAANAPSWNCMSCLKVECGFCANAVNEHAPGACLVVTKDMKNACQRKHRTWFKDGCPSKIGFLAVILLGLYIISFSPGMGTVPWVVNSKIYPLKYRGLCGGLAAVSNWVSNLIVSESFLTLTKALGSAGTFLLFTGFL
;
A
#
# COMPACT_ATOMS: atom_id res chain seq x y z
N MET A 1 -20.49 18.42 39.21
CA MET A 1 -21.34 17.21 39.06
C MET A 1 -22.47 17.57 38.10
N GLY A 2 -22.63 16.77 37.03
CA GLY A 2 -23.67 16.86 35.99
C GLY A 2 -23.41 17.95 34.95
N GLU A 3 -23.35 17.73 33.62
CA GLU A 3 -23.70 16.58 32.78
C GLU A 3 -22.76 16.59 31.55
N GLY A 4 -21.89 15.59 31.44
CA GLY A 4 -21.09 15.29 30.25
C GLY A 4 -21.79 14.24 29.39
N GLY A 5 -23.02 14.53 28.95
CA GLY A 5 -23.78 13.64 28.08
C GLY A 5 -23.15 13.58 26.69
N VAL A 6 -22.56 12.44 26.34
CA VAL A 6 -22.18 12.12 24.96
C VAL A 6 -23.46 12.08 24.13
N ALA A 7 -23.69 13.11 23.33
CA ALA A 7 -24.79 13.15 22.38
C ALA A 7 -24.59 12.02 21.36
N LYS A 8 -25.55 11.08 21.30
CA LYS A 8 -25.63 10.09 20.21
C LYS A 8 -25.71 10.85 18.89
N ALA A 9 -24.86 10.48 17.92
CA ALA A 9 -24.95 10.98 16.55
C ALA A 9 -26.33 10.58 15.98
N ASP A 10 -27.24 11.55 15.92
CA ASP A 10 -28.58 11.33 15.40
C ASP A 10 -28.52 11.32 13.86
N LYS A 11 -29.30 10.45 13.21
CA LYS A 11 -29.34 10.31 11.73
C LYS A 11 -29.71 11.63 11.03
N THR A 12 -30.25 12.58 11.78
CA THR A 12 -30.50 13.97 11.38
C THR A 12 -29.20 14.72 11.03
N GLU A 13 -28.07 14.47 11.71
CA GLU A 13 -26.80 15.19 11.46
C GLU A 13 -26.19 14.89 10.09
N PHE A 14 -26.20 13.62 9.64
CA PHE A 14 -25.65 13.25 8.32
C PHE A 14 -26.52 13.79 7.18
N THR A 15 -27.84 13.66 7.31
CA THR A 15 -28.82 14.15 6.34
C THR A 15 -28.79 15.69 6.25
N GLU A 16 -28.54 16.35 7.38
CA GLU A 16 -28.40 17.81 7.45
C GLU A 16 -27.02 18.31 6.99
N CYS A 17 -25.95 17.53 7.17
CA CYS A 17 -24.64 17.76 6.55
C CYS A 17 -24.75 17.73 5.02
N TRP A 18 -25.42 16.73 4.47
CA TRP A 18 -25.70 16.62 3.04
C TRP A 18 -26.56 17.78 2.52
N ARG A 19 -27.59 18.18 3.27
CA ARG A 19 -28.46 19.31 2.94
C ARG A 19 -27.72 20.65 2.99
N THR A 20 -26.84 20.85 3.97
CA THR A 20 -26.03 22.08 4.13
C THR A 20 -24.95 22.18 3.05
N THR A 21 -24.39 21.02 2.65
CA THR A 21 -23.46 20.87 1.53
C THR A 21 -24.06 21.40 0.23
N TRP A 22 -25.31 21.04 -0.08
CA TRP A 22 -26.01 21.52 -1.27
C TRP A 22 -26.41 22.99 -1.21
N LYS A 23 -26.69 23.55 -0.02
CA LYS A 23 -27.06 24.97 0.14
C LYS A 23 -25.88 25.94 0.04
N THR A 24 -24.65 25.51 0.33
CA THR A 24 -23.46 26.38 0.37
C THR A 24 -22.27 25.78 -0.39
N PRO A 25 -22.30 25.78 -1.74
CA PRO A 25 -21.26 25.14 -2.54
C PRO A 25 -19.87 25.78 -2.38
N TYR A 26 -19.80 27.02 -1.91
CA TYR A 26 -18.54 27.72 -1.65
C TYR A 26 -17.71 27.06 -0.54
N ILE A 27 -18.33 26.69 0.59
CA ILE A 27 -17.64 26.04 1.72
C ILE A 27 -17.13 24.65 1.30
N MET A 28 -17.92 23.95 0.49
CA MET A 28 -17.55 22.63 -0.03
C MET A 28 -16.38 22.70 -1.01
N LYS A 29 -16.38 23.67 -1.94
CA LYS A 29 -15.24 23.93 -2.83
C LYS A 29 -13.97 24.28 -2.04
N LEU A 30 -14.10 25.06 -0.97
CA LEU A 30 -12.99 25.41 -0.09
C LEU A 30 -12.43 24.17 0.62
N ALA A 31 -13.31 23.34 1.21
CA ALA A 31 -12.94 22.10 1.89
C ALA A 31 -12.31 21.07 0.94
N LEU A 32 -12.86 20.89 -0.27
CA LEU A 32 -12.27 20.06 -1.31
C LEU A 32 -10.91 20.58 -1.77
N SER A 33 -10.76 21.89 -1.98
CA SER A 33 -9.47 22.48 -2.39
C SER A 33 -8.38 22.32 -1.33
N ALA A 34 -8.75 22.36 -0.05
CA ALA A 34 -7.85 22.05 1.06
C ALA A 34 -7.57 20.54 1.14
N GLY A 35 -8.59 19.72 0.92
CA GLY A 35 -8.52 18.26 0.95
C GLY A 35 -7.72 17.64 -0.21
N ILE A 36 -7.68 18.26 -1.40
CA ILE A 36 -6.84 17.83 -2.52
C ILE A 36 -5.36 17.78 -2.12
N ARG A 37 -4.92 18.66 -1.22
CA ARG A 37 -3.54 18.62 -0.70
C ARG A 37 -3.32 17.43 0.23
N GLY A 38 -4.34 17.05 0.98
CA GLY A 38 -4.36 15.79 1.73
C GLY A 38 -4.21 14.60 0.78
N LEU A 39 -4.95 14.58 -0.32
CA LEU A 39 -4.83 13.54 -1.35
C LEU A 39 -3.43 13.47 -1.96
N LEU A 40 -2.84 14.61 -2.32
CA LEU A 40 -1.47 14.65 -2.86
C LEU A 40 -0.43 14.17 -1.85
N PHE A 41 -0.58 14.52 -0.57
CA PHE A 41 0.25 13.99 0.51
C PHE A 41 0.13 12.45 0.59
N GLY A 42 -1.10 11.94 0.62
CA GLY A 42 -1.34 10.51 0.62
C GLY A 42 -0.72 9.80 -0.60
N TYR A 43 -0.86 10.40 -1.78
CA TYR A 43 -0.29 9.88 -3.01
C TYR A 43 1.24 9.77 -2.95
N ASP A 44 1.95 10.81 -2.49
CA ASP A 44 3.42 10.79 -2.41
C ASP A 44 3.93 9.71 -1.44
N THR A 45 3.25 9.54 -0.30
CA THR A 45 3.58 8.49 0.67
C THR A 45 3.28 7.07 0.17
N GLY A 46 2.31 6.89 -0.73
CA GLY A 46 1.96 5.57 -1.28
C GLY A 46 2.75 5.20 -2.53
N VAL A 47 3.09 6.17 -3.39
CA VAL A 47 3.72 5.91 -4.68
C VAL A 47 5.17 5.43 -4.50
N ILE A 48 5.86 5.92 -3.47
CA ILE A 48 7.25 5.58 -3.20
C ILE A 48 7.48 4.08 -2.96
N SER A 49 6.50 3.38 -2.38
CA SER A 49 6.58 1.93 -2.13
C SER A 49 6.70 1.12 -3.42
N GLY A 50 6.05 1.56 -4.51
CA GLY A 50 6.19 0.95 -5.84
C GLY A 50 7.40 1.49 -6.59
N ALA A 51 7.64 2.80 -6.53
CA ALA A 51 8.78 3.45 -7.18
C ALA A 51 10.14 2.94 -6.67
N LEU A 52 10.24 2.55 -5.39
CA LEU A 52 11.46 2.02 -4.79
C LEU A 52 11.94 0.75 -5.50
N LEU A 53 11.04 -0.07 -6.06
CA LEU A 53 11.41 -1.27 -6.82
C LEU A 53 12.21 -0.90 -8.08
N TYR A 54 11.72 0.09 -8.84
CA TYR A 54 12.38 0.60 -10.04
C TYR A 54 13.67 1.35 -9.72
N LEU A 55 13.68 2.12 -8.61
CA LEU A 55 14.88 2.82 -8.15
C LEU A 55 16.04 1.88 -7.82
N LYS A 56 15.75 0.68 -7.29
CA LYS A 56 16.77 -0.35 -7.05
C LYS A 56 17.31 -0.93 -8.35
N GLU A 57 16.49 -1.03 -9.40
CA GLU A 57 16.94 -1.53 -10.71
C GLU A 57 17.81 -0.48 -11.43
N ASP A 58 17.43 0.79 -11.36
CA ASP A 58 18.14 1.89 -12.06
C ASP A 58 19.42 2.33 -11.32
N PHE A 59 19.44 2.29 -9.99
CA PHE A 59 20.60 2.71 -9.17
C PHE A 59 21.17 1.53 -8.37
N GLU A 60 22.20 0.86 -8.89
CA GLU A 60 22.84 -0.29 -8.23
C GLU A 60 23.29 -0.01 -6.79
N GLU A 61 23.69 1.23 -6.50
CA GLU A 61 24.17 1.62 -5.18
C GLU A 61 23.04 1.62 -4.15
N VAL A 62 21.81 1.92 -4.58
CA VAL A 62 20.60 1.90 -3.76
C VAL A 62 20.17 0.46 -3.47
N ASP A 63 20.31 -0.47 -4.43
CA ASP A 63 20.01 -1.89 -4.19
C ASP A 63 20.97 -2.51 -3.16
N LYS A 64 22.26 -2.18 -3.25
CA LYS A 64 23.33 -2.74 -2.39
C LYS A 64 23.29 -2.24 -0.95
N LYS A 65 22.77 -1.05 -0.68
CA LYS A 65 22.86 -0.37 0.63
C LYS A 65 21.46 -0.09 1.19
N THR A 66 21.01 -0.90 2.16
CA THR A 66 19.70 -0.70 2.82
C THR A 66 19.58 0.68 3.47
N TRP A 67 20.68 1.22 4.04
CA TRP A 67 20.68 2.55 4.66
C TRP A 67 20.37 3.68 3.67
N LEU A 68 20.69 3.51 2.37
CA LEU A 68 20.32 4.51 1.34
C LEU A 68 18.82 4.48 1.06
N GLN A 69 18.20 3.29 1.05
CA GLN A 69 16.74 3.14 0.91
C GLN A 69 16.02 3.78 2.10
N GLU A 70 16.51 3.51 3.31
CA GLU A 70 16.02 4.13 4.55
C GLU A 70 16.16 5.66 4.51
N THR A 71 17.32 6.17 4.08
CA THR A 71 17.59 7.61 3.98
C THR A 71 16.64 8.31 3.00
N ILE A 72 16.35 7.71 1.83
CA ILE A 72 15.42 8.31 0.86
C ILE A 72 14.02 8.47 1.46
N LEU A 73 13.56 7.47 2.20
CA LEU A 73 12.24 7.47 2.85
C LEU A 73 12.20 8.42 4.06
N SER A 74 13.25 8.41 4.88
CA SER A 74 13.27 9.16 6.13
C SER A 74 13.51 10.66 5.95
N MET A 75 14.19 11.07 4.87
CA MET A 75 14.44 12.48 4.58
C MET A 75 13.15 13.27 4.26
N GLU A 76 12.11 12.63 3.72
CA GLU A 76 10.79 13.24 3.58
C GLU A 76 10.18 13.56 4.95
N VAL A 77 10.26 12.59 5.87
CA VAL A 77 9.75 12.74 7.24
C VAL A 77 10.56 13.80 8.01
N ALA A 78 11.88 13.81 7.85
CA ALA A 78 12.75 14.84 8.41
C ALA A 78 12.37 16.23 7.90
N GLY A 79 12.17 16.39 6.58
CA GLY A 79 11.64 17.62 6.00
C GLY A 79 10.29 18.02 6.58
N ALA A 80 9.41 17.05 6.85
CA ALA A 80 8.09 17.29 7.44
C ALA A 80 8.15 17.77 8.90
N ILE A 81 9.14 17.34 9.69
CA ILE A 81 9.36 17.86 11.05
C ILE A 81 9.65 19.37 10.99
N PHE A 82 10.63 19.78 10.19
CA PHE A 82 10.98 21.19 10.06
C PHE A 82 9.85 21.99 9.40
N GLY A 83 9.20 21.42 8.38
CA GLY A 83 8.04 22.01 7.71
C GLY A 83 6.88 22.25 8.67
N ALA A 84 6.57 21.32 9.57
CA ALA A 84 5.51 21.48 10.56
C ALA A 84 5.81 22.61 11.55
N GLY A 85 7.06 22.69 12.05
CA GLY A 85 7.49 23.76 12.94
C GLY A 85 7.43 25.15 12.29
N ILE A 86 8.04 25.31 11.11
CA ILE A 86 8.03 26.56 10.35
C ILE A 86 6.60 26.91 9.94
N GLY A 87 5.82 25.94 9.48
CA GLY A 87 4.42 26.11 9.09
C GLY A 87 3.55 26.64 10.22
N GLY A 88 3.73 26.12 11.45
CA GLY A 88 3.01 26.58 12.64
C GLY A 88 3.30 28.05 12.97
N TRP A 89 4.57 28.45 12.93
CA TRP A 89 4.98 29.86 13.09
C TRP A 89 4.41 30.75 12.00
N MET A 90 4.52 30.31 10.74
CA MET A 90 4.11 31.09 9.57
C MET A 90 2.58 31.32 9.53
N ASN A 91 1.80 30.33 9.99
CA ASN A 91 0.33 30.44 10.10
C ASN A 91 -0.11 31.57 11.03
N ASN A 92 0.66 31.83 12.09
CA ASN A 92 0.37 32.90 13.04
C ASN A 92 0.78 34.29 12.51
N ARG A 93 1.84 34.38 11.70
CA ARG A 93 2.40 35.67 11.25
C ARG A 93 1.85 36.17 9.91
N PHE A 94 1.69 35.28 8.93
CA PHE A 94 1.30 35.65 7.56
C PHE A 94 -0.10 35.15 7.17
N GLY A 95 -0.79 34.47 8.08
CA GLY A 95 -2.10 33.89 7.83
C GLY A 95 -2.05 32.55 7.09
N ARG A 96 -3.22 31.92 6.95
CA ARG A 96 -3.36 30.52 6.52
C ARG A 96 -3.17 30.35 5.01
N GLY A 97 -3.69 31.28 4.20
CA GLY A 97 -3.66 31.19 2.74
C GLY A 97 -2.26 31.26 2.13
N VAL A 98 -1.42 32.19 2.60
CA VAL A 98 -0.02 32.32 2.15
C VAL A 98 0.75 31.05 2.44
N SER A 99 0.56 30.51 3.64
CA SER A 99 1.20 29.26 4.04
C SER A 99 0.78 28.11 3.12
N ILE A 100 -0.52 27.95 2.86
CA ILE A 100 -1.05 27.00 1.87
C ILE A 100 -0.35 27.08 0.50
N LEU A 101 -0.16 28.29 -0.01
CA LEU A 101 0.52 28.53 -1.28
C LEU A 101 2.00 28.11 -1.24
N VAL A 102 2.73 28.50 -0.19
CA VAL A 102 4.16 28.14 -0.03
C VAL A 102 4.37 26.63 0.00
N ALA A 103 3.54 25.85 0.69
CA ALA A 103 3.66 24.38 0.61
C ALA A 103 3.42 23.85 -0.80
N GLY A 104 2.45 24.42 -1.53
CA GLY A 104 2.17 24.00 -2.90
C GLY A 104 3.39 24.21 -3.81
N VAL A 105 4.08 25.35 -3.66
CA VAL A 105 5.32 25.63 -4.41
C VAL A 105 6.43 24.66 -4.03
N LEU A 106 6.64 24.40 -2.73
CA LEU A 106 7.65 23.43 -2.27
C LEU A 106 7.39 22.02 -2.80
N PHE A 107 6.13 21.59 -2.78
CA PHE A 107 5.71 20.30 -3.32
C PHE A 107 5.97 20.23 -4.82
N PHE A 108 5.57 21.25 -5.58
CA PHE A 108 5.79 21.32 -7.02
C PHE A 108 7.28 21.29 -7.41
N VAL A 109 8.10 22.10 -6.74
CA VAL A 109 9.55 22.13 -6.96
C VAL A 109 10.18 20.78 -6.61
N GLY A 110 9.81 20.19 -5.47
CA GLY A 110 10.29 18.88 -5.05
C GLY A 110 9.93 17.78 -6.07
N SER A 111 8.70 17.77 -6.57
CA SER A 111 8.27 16.83 -7.62
C SER A 111 9.06 17.00 -8.92
N ILE A 112 9.34 18.24 -9.36
CA ILE A 112 10.17 18.49 -10.55
C ILE A 112 11.59 17.96 -10.34
N VAL A 113 12.20 18.24 -9.19
CA VAL A 113 13.57 17.77 -8.87
C VAL A 113 13.65 16.24 -8.90
N MET A 114 12.64 15.55 -8.37
CA MET A 114 12.56 14.09 -8.45
C MET A 114 12.35 13.60 -9.88
N ALA A 115 11.52 14.28 -10.68
CA ALA A 115 11.23 13.86 -12.06
C ALA A 115 12.44 13.95 -13.00
N VAL A 116 13.35 14.90 -12.76
CA VAL A 116 14.58 15.08 -13.58
C VAL A 116 15.82 14.44 -12.96
N ALA A 117 15.65 13.61 -11.93
CA ALA A 117 16.75 13.06 -11.17
C ALA A 117 17.60 12.09 -12.01
N MET A 118 18.87 12.45 -12.23
CA MET A 118 19.88 11.56 -12.86
C MET A 118 20.76 10.85 -11.83
N ALA A 119 20.61 11.19 -10.55
CA ALA A 119 21.39 10.63 -9.46
C ALA A 119 20.54 10.52 -8.20
N GLN A 120 20.84 9.52 -7.36
CA GLN A 120 20.10 9.23 -6.12
C GLN A 120 19.97 10.44 -5.17
N TRP A 121 21.01 11.26 -5.03
CA TRP A 121 20.99 12.41 -4.12
C TRP A 121 19.97 13.48 -4.54
N MET A 122 19.67 13.59 -5.84
CA MET A 122 18.65 14.52 -6.35
C MET A 122 17.26 14.08 -5.88
N ILE A 123 17.01 12.77 -5.84
CA ILE A 123 15.77 12.19 -5.31
C ILE A 123 15.66 12.49 -3.82
N THR A 124 16.74 12.27 -3.07
CA THR A 124 16.79 12.60 -1.64
C THR A 124 16.50 14.08 -1.40
N LEU A 125 17.09 14.99 -2.18
CA LEU A 125 16.81 16.42 -2.07
C LEU A 125 15.36 16.76 -2.42
N GLY A 126 14.82 16.19 -3.51
CA GLY A 126 13.43 16.37 -3.89
C GLY A 126 12.47 15.93 -2.77
N LYS A 127 12.77 14.80 -2.11
CA LYS A 127 12.04 14.30 -0.95
C LYS A 127 12.09 15.24 0.26
N ILE A 128 13.22 15.91 0.51
CA ILE A 128 13.30 16.94 1.56
C ILE A 128 12.37 18.11 1.25
N PHE A 129 12.36 18.61 0.00
CA PHE A 129 11.46 19.71 -0.42
C PHE A 129 9.99 19.34 -0.30
N VAL A 130 9.63 18.14 -0.77
CA VAL A 130 8.27 17.60 -0.60
C VAL A 130 7.94 17.47 0.88
N GLY A 131 8.88 16.95 1.69
CA GLY A 131 8.77 16.83 3.13
C GLY A 131 8.41 18.16 3.81
N PHE A 132 9.13 19.24 3.50
CA PHE A 132 8.78 20.58 3.99
C PHE A 132 7.34 20.96 3.63
N GLY A 133 6.94 20.75 2.37
CA GLY A 133 5.57 21.01 1.91
C GLY A 133 4.53 20.19 2.68
N VAL A 134 4.77 18.89 2.85
CA VAL A 134 3.93 17.94 3.57
C VAL A 134 3.77 18.34 5.04
N GLY A 135 4.88 18.61 5.73
CA GLY A 135 4.88 19.01 7.14
C GLY A 135 4.09 20.29 7.40
N MET A 136 4.26 21.28 6.51
CA MET A 136 3.47 22.50 6.63
C MET A 136 1.98 22.27 6.26
N ALA A 137 1.69 21.41 5.27
CA ALA A 137 0.33 21.13 4.82
C ALA A 137 -0.49 20.31 5.83
N SER A 138 0.13 19.37 6.55
CA SER A 138 -0.55 18.45 7.47
C SER A 138 -1.25 19.16 8.64
N MET A 139 -0.64 20.22 9.16
CA MET A 139 -1.25 21.10 10.16
C MET A 139 -2.29 22.04 9.56
N ARG A 140 -2.07 22.49 8.32
CA ARG A 140 -2.89 23.54 7.71
C ARG A 140 -4.25 23.09 7.21
N ALA A 141 -4.31 21.93 6.54
CA ALA A 141 -5.56 21.44 5.96
C ALA A 141 -6.67 21.28 7.04
N PRO A 142 -6.47 20.53 8.14
CA PRO A 142 -7.50 20.39 9.16
C PRO A 142 -7.79 21.73 9.87
N LEU A 143 -6.79 22.58 10.07
CA LEU A 143 -6.95 23.85 10.79
C LEU A 143 -7.73 24.87 9.95
N TYR A 144 -7.40 25.04 8.67
CA TYR A 144 -8.13 25.91 7.75
C TYR A 144 -9.56 25.44 7.54
N ILE A 145 -9.77 24.13 7.35
CA ILE A 145 -11.12 23.56 7.27
C ILE A 145 -11.87 23.83 8.57
N SER A 146 -11.25 23.62 9.73
CA SER A 146 -11.91 23.83 11.03
C SER A 146 -12.35 25.28 11.27
N GLU A 147 -11.54 26.25 10.82
CA GLU A 147 -11.81 27.68 11.00
C GLU A 147 -12.82 28.22 9.99
N ALA A 148 -12.81 27.73 8.75
CA ALA A 148 -13.77 28.13 7.72
C ALA A 148 -15.12 27.43 7.84
N SER A 149 -15.18 26.30 8.55
CA SER A 149 -16.39 25.46 8.64
C SER A 149 -17.35 25.90 9.74
N PRO A 150 -18.68 25.81 9.50
CA PRO A 150 -19.70 25.98 10.54
C PRO A 150 -19.48 24.98 11.68
N THR A 151 -19.73 25.41 12.92
CA THR A 151 -19.52 24.60 14.14
C THR A 151 -20.26 23.25 14.11
N ARG A 152 -21.43 23.17 13.45
CA ARG A 152 -22.27 21.97 13.35
C ARG A 152 -21.67 20.85 12.49
N ILE A 153 -21.00 21.19 11.37
CA ILE A 153 -20.46 20.19 10.40
C ILE A 153 -18.93 20.15 10.37
N ARG A 154 -18.27 20.88 11.27
CA ARG A 154 -16.80 21.01 11.33
C ARG A 154 -16.09 19.66 11.40
N GLY A 155 -16.58 18.74 12.23
CA GLY A 155 -15.97 17.42 12.40
C GLY A 155 -15.97 16.61 11.10
N ALA A 156 -17.11 16.58 10.40
CA ALA A 156 -17.27 15.87 9.13
C ALA A 156 -16.41 16.45 7.99
N LEU A 157 -16.25 17.77 7.94
CA LEU A 157 -15.38 18.40 6.94
C LEU A 157 -13.90 18.14 7.21
N VAL A 158 -13.48 18.12 8.48
CA VAL A 158 -12.09 17.78 8.83
C VAL A 158 -11.81 16.29 8.59
N SER A 159 -12.77 15.39 8.85
CA SER A 159 -12.59 13.96 8.57
C SER A 159 -12.49 13.67 7.07
N THR A 160 -13.12 14.48 6.22
CA THR A 160 -12.97 14.41 4.76
C THR A 160 -11.51 14.57 4.33
N ASN A 161 -10.73 15.42 5.03
CA ASN A 161 -9.30 15.55 4.74
C ASN A 161 -8.53 14.25 5.05
N GLY A 162 -8.83 13.57 6.15
CA GLY A 162 -8.22 12.25 6.45
C GLY A 162 -8.59 11.18 5.44
N LEU A 163 -9.86 11.18 4.97
CA LEU A 163 -10.32 10.30 3.91
C LEU A 163 -9.60 10.56 2.59
N LEU A 164 -9.32 11.82 2.26
CA LEU A 164 -8.59 12.17 1.05
C LEU A 164 -7.11 11.78 1.14
N ILE A 165 -6.48 11.91 2.31
CA ILE A 165 -5.11 11.41 2.54
C ILE A 165 -5.04 9.90 2.32
N THR A 166 -5.88 9.15 3.00
CA THR A 166 -5.87 7.68 2.88
C THR A 166 -6.33 7.21 1.50
N GLY A 167 -7.29 7.91 0.89
CA GLY A 167 -7.69 7.71 -0.50
C GLY A 167 -6.55 7.98 -1.50
N GLY A 168 -5.69 8.96 -1.23
CA GLY A 168 -4.47 9.22 -2.00
C GLY A 168 -3.48 8.06 -1.93
N GLN A 169 -3.26 7.49 -0.74
CA GLN A 169 -2.41 6.30 -0.56
C GLN A 169 -2.96 5.10 -1.33
N PHE A 170 -4.26 4.85 -1.20
CA PHE A 170 -4.94 3.79 -1.93
C PHE A 170 -4.83 3.97 -3.44
N LEU A 171 -5.06 5.19 -3.95
CA LEU A 171 -4.91 5.52 -5.36
C LEU A 171 -3.48 5.30 -5.85
N ALA A 172 -2.47 5.66 -5.05
CA ALA A 172 -1.08 5.41 -5.39
C ALA A 172 -0.77 3.92 -5.49
N TYR A 173 -1.30 3.07 -4.61
CA TYR A 173 -1.15 1.62 -4.72
C TYR A 173 -1.82 1.05 -5.96
N LEU A 174 -3.01 1.55 -6.34
CA LEU A 174 -3.66 1.16 -7.59
C LEU A 174 -2.85 1.58 -8.82
N ILE A 175 -2.28 2.78 -8.79
CA ILE A 175 -1.42 3.28 -9.86
C ILE A 175 -0.14 2.44 -9.96
N ASN A 176 0.50 2.13 -8.83
CA ASN A 176 1.66 1.23 -8.80
C ASN A 176 1.30 -0.13 -9.38
N LEU A 177 0.17 -0.72 -8.98
CA LEU A 177 -0.32 -1.98 -9.54
C LEU A 177 -0.53 -1.87 -11.07
N ALA A 178 -1.10 -0.76 -11.53
CA ALA A 178 -1.31 -0.51 -12.95
C ALA A 178 0.01 -0.37 -13.72
N PHE A 179 1.02 0.33 -13.18
CA PHE A 179 2.33 0.40 -13.83
C PHE A 179 3.00 -0.98 -13.91
N THR A 180 2.90 -1.80 -12.86
CA THR A 180 3.53 -3.12 -12.83
C THR A 180 2.81 -4.16 -13.70
N HIS A 181 1.47 -4.14 -13.76
CA HIS A 181 0.68 -5.17 -14.46
C HIS A 181 0.01 -4.69 -15.74
N PHE A 182 -0.47 -3.45 -15.79
CA PHE A 182 -1.32 -2.97 -16.89
C PHE A 182 -0.53 -2.72 -18.16
N ILE A 183 0.69 -2.16 -18.08
CA ILE A 183 1.56 -1.99 -19.26
C ILE A 183 1.99 -3.34 -19.82
N LEU A 184 2.29 -4.32 -18.94
CA LEU A 184 2.66 -5.68 -19.35
C LEU A 184 1.44 -6.44 -19.92
N MET A 185 0.26 -6.30 -19.31
CA MET A 185 -1.00 -6.90 -19.78
C MET A 185 -1.47 -6.32 -21.11
N LEU A 186 -1.27 -5.02 -21.38
CA LEU A 186 -1.61 -4.42 -22.67
C LEU A 186 -0.76 -4.99 -23.83
N THR A 187 0.39 -5.60 -23.53
CA THR A 187 1.26 -6.25 -24.52
C THR A 187 1.10 -7.77 -24.59
N LEU A 188 0.43 -8.38 -23.60
CA LEU A 188 0.22 -9.82 -23.55
C LEU A 188 -1.07 -10.19 -24.29
N PRO A 189 -1.03 -11.17 -25.21
CA PRO A 189 -2.26 -11.68 -25.80
C PRO A 189 -3.12 -12.36 -24.73
N GLU A 190 -4.45 -12.25 -24.87
CA GLU A 190 -5.41 -12.90 -23.98
C GLU A 190 -5.16 -14.41 -23.86
N SER A 191 -5.47 -14.99 -22.70
CA SER A 191 -5.24 -16.42 -22.46
C SER A 191 -6.03 -17.29 -23.46
N PRO A 192 -5.40 -18.27 -24.14
CA PRO A 192 -6.10 -19.19 -25.04
C PRO A 192 -7.29 -19.89 -24.40
N ARG A 193 -7.20 -20.17 -23.09
CA ARG A 193 -8.26 -20.78 -22.29
C ARG A 193 -9.49 -19.86 -22.16
N TRP A 194 -9.27 -18.57 -21.96
CA TRP A 194 -10.34 -17.58 -21.89
C TRP A 194 -10.99 -17.35 -23.25
N LEU A 195 -10.19 -17.23 -24.31
CA LEU A 195 -10.68 -17.10 -25.69
C LEU A 195 -11.55 -18.31 -26.08
N TYR A 196 -11.13 -19.52 -25.73
CA TYR A 196 -11.92 -20.74 -25.93
C TYR A 196 -13.23 -20.71 -25.12
N ARG A 197 -13.20 -20.25 -23.86
CA ARG A 197 -14.39 -20.09 -23.00
C ARG A 197 -15.43 -19.13 -23.60
N GLN A 198 -14.98 -18.10 -24.32
CA GLN A 198 -15.79 -17.09 -25.02
C GLN A 198 -16.16 -17.49 -26.47
N ASN A 199 -16.00 -18.76 -26.85
CA ASN A 199 -16.24 -19.31 -28.19
C ASN A 199 -15.35 -18.71 -29.31
N LYS A 200 -14.23 -18.08 -28.96
CA LYS A 200 -13.23 -17.56 -29.92
C LYS A 200 -12.12 -18.60 -30.17
N VAL A 201 -12.50 -19.74 -30.73
CA VAL A 201 -11.62 -20.92 -30.85
C VAL A 201 -10.43 -20.68 -31.79
N GLU A 202 -10.64 -19.97 -32.90
CA GLU A 202 -9.58 -19.67 -33.88
C GLU A 202 -8.52 -18.69 -33.33
N GLU A 203 -8.92 -17.67 -32.56
CA GLU A 203 -7.98 -16.76 -31.87
C GLU A 203 -7.15 -17.53 -30.84
N ALA A 204 -7.78 -18.41 -30.05
CA ALA A 204 -7.10 -19.27 -29.08
C ALA A 204 -6.07 -20.19 -29.76
N LYS A 205 -6.44 -20.81 -30.89
CA LYS A 205 -5.57 -21.66 -31.68
C LYS A 205 -4.35 -20.90 -32.21
N SER A 206 -4.55 -19.69 -32.75
CA SER A 206 -3.46 -18.85 -33.27
C SER A 206 -2.41 -18.45 -32.23
N ILE A 207 -2.80 -18.41 -30.95
CA ILE A 207 -1.89 -18.15 -29.83
C ILE A 207 -1.20 -19.45 -29.41
N LEU A 208 -1.91 -20.58 -29.37
CA LEU A 208 -1.32 -21.90 -29.07
C LEU A 208 -0.30 -22.35 -30.13
N GLU A 209 -0.54 -22.06 -31.41
CA GLU A 209 0.41 -22.32 -32.51
C GLU A 209 1.71 -21.51 -32.39
N LYS A 210 1.69 -20.38 -31.66
CA LYS A 210 2.90 -19.60 -31.34
C LYS A 210 3.63 -20.10 -30.10
N LEU A 211 2.96 -20.90 -29.27
CA LEU A 211 3.45 -21.36 -27.97
C LEU A 211 3.94 -22.82 -28.00
N TYR A 212 3.36 -23.66 -28.84
CA TYR A 212 3.63 -25.11 -28.92
C TYR A 212 4.10 -25.53 -30.32
N PRO A 213 4.91 -26.60 -30.43
CA PRO A 213 5.22 -27.26 -31.70
C PRO A 213 3.94 -27.73 -32.42
N ALA A 214 3.91 -27.66 -33.75
CA ALA A 214 2.70 -27.85 -34.56
C ALA A 214 2.03 -29.24 -34.38
N ASP A 215 2.79 -30.24 -33.94
CA ASP A 215 2.37 -31.61 -33.65
C ASP A 215 1.62 -31.76 -32.32
N GLU A 216 1.82 -30.85 -31.35
CA GLU A 216 1.24 -30.93 -30.00
C GLU A 216 0.03 -29.99 -29.81
N VAL A 217 -0.14 -28.98 -30.68
CA VAL A 217 -1.22 -27.97 -30.57
C VAL A 217 -2.62 -28.59 -30.53
N LEU A 218 -2.85 -29.66 -31.28
CA LEU A 218 -4.17 -30.30 -31.37
C LEU A 218 -4.56 -31.04 -30.07
N GLU A 219 -3.58 -31.61 -29.38
CA GLU A 219 -3.76 -32.30 -28.10
C GLU A 219 -4.05 -31.29 -26.99
N GLU A 220 -3.32 -30.18 -26.96
CA GLU A 220 -3.53 -29.09 -26.00
C GLU A 220 -4.90 -28.40 -26.15
N ILE A 221 -5.37 -28.20 -27.38
CA ILE A 221 -6.74 -27.66 -27.62
C ILE A 221 -7.81 -28.60 -27.05
N ASN A 222 -7.63 -29.91 -27.18
CA ASN A 222 -8.57 -30.89 -26.64
C ASN A 222 -8.51 -30.96 -25.10
N ALA A 223 -7.33 -30.89 -24.50
CA ALA A 223 -7.17 -30.81 -23.05
C ALA A 223 -7.80 -29.52 -22.48
N LEU A 224 -7.61 -28.40 -23.16
CA LEU A 224 -8.25 -27.12 -22.83
C LEU A 224 -9.78 -27.21 -22.91
N ARG A 225 -10.34 -27.85 -23.94
CA ARG A 225 -11.79 -28.05 -24.07
C ARG A 225 -12.39 -28.79 -22.87
N ILE A 226 -11.77 -29.91 -22.49
CA ILE A 226 -12.25 -30.77 -21.38
C ILE A 226 -12.22 -30.01 -20.05
N SER A 227 -11.13 -29.27 -19.77
CA SER A 227 -10.99 -28.51 -18.52
C SER A 227 -11.96 -27.32 -18.42
N VAL A 228 -12.24 -26.63 -19.53
CA VAL A 228 -13.16 -25.47 -19.55
C VAL A 228 -14.63 -25.91 -19.45
N GLU A 229 -15.00 -27.03 -20.07
CA GLU A 229 -16.35 -27.60 -19.96
C GLU A 229 -16.66 -28.06 -18.53
N ALA A 230 -15.69 -28.68 -17.85
CA ALA A 230 -15.81 -29.08 -16.45
C ALA A 230 -15.96 -27.88 -15.49
N GLU A 231 -15.17 -26.82 -15.65
CA GLU A 231 -15.27 -25.62 -14.81
C GLU A 231 -16.58 -24.83 -15.01
N LYS A 232 -17.12 -24.76 -16.24
CA LYS A 232 -18.42 -24.11 -16.49
C LYS A 232 -19.56 -24.78 -15.71
N ALA A 233 -19.46 -26.08 -15.45
CA ALA A 233 -20.43 -26.82 -14.65
C ALA A 233 -20.29 -26.52 -13.15
N ASP A 234 -19.07 -26.35 -12.64
CA ASP A 234 -18.80 -26.08 -11.22
C ASP A 234 -19.08 -24.61 -10.81
N GLU A 235 -18.83 -23.63 -11.68
CA GLU A 235 -19.05 -22.20 -11.39
C GLU A 235 -20.53 -21.86 -11.14
N HIS A 236 -21.46 -22.51 -11.85
CA HIS A 236 -22.89 -22.33 -11.65
C HIS A 236 -23.34 -22.80 -10.24
N ALA A 237 -22.62 -23.74 -9.62
CA ALA A 237 -22.95 -24.26 -8.30
C ALA A 237 -22.36 -23.40 -7.15
N ILE A 238 -21.24 -22.71 -7.38
CA ILE A 238 -20.50 -21.96 -6.33
C ILE A 238 -20.96 -20.50 -6.22
N GLY A 239 -21.32 -19.86 -7.33
CA GLY A 239 -21.68 -18.43 -7.38
C GLY A 239 -22.90 -18.07 -6.53
N ASP A 240 -23.93 -18.92 -6.54
CA ASP A 240 -25.17 -18.70 -5.79
C ASP A 240 -24.96 -18.85 -4.27
N SER A 241 -24.05 -19.73 -3.84
CA SER A 241 -23.75 -20.01 -2.44
C SER A 241 -22.93 -18.91 -1.75
N LEU A 242 -21.96 -18.33 -2.46
CA LEU A 242 -21.04 -17.33 -1.91
C LEU A 242 -21.71 -15.95 -1.72
N MET A 243 -22.53 -15.55 -2.71
CA MET A 243 -23.28 -14.28 -2.65
C MET A 243 -24.36 -14.29 -1.57
N GLN A 244 -24.97 -15.45 -1.28
CA GLN A 244 -25.89 -15.60 -0.15
C GLN A 244 -25.19 -15.47 1.21
N LYS A 245 -23.98 -16.02 1.37
CA LYS A 245 -23.21 -15.94 2.62
C LYS A 245 -22.72 -14.52 2.92
N LEU A 246 -22.23 -13.79 1.90
CA LEU A 246 -21.75 -12.42 2.06
C LEU A 246 -22.84 -11.42 2.45
N LYS A 247 -24.08 -11.63 1.98
CA LYS A 247 -25.22 -10.74 2.28
C LYS A 247 -25.71 -10.87 3.73
N GLY A 248 -25.46 -12.02 4.37
CA GLY A 248 -25.84 -12.28 5.76
C GLY A 248 -24.95 -11.59 6.80
N GLU A 249 -23.66 -11.38 6.50
CA GLU A 249 -22.72 -10.79 7.47
C GLU A 249 -22.67 -9.26 7.45
N ILE A 250 -23.07 -8.61 6.35
CA ILE A 250 -23.00 -7.14 6.20
C ILE A 250 -24.16 -6.42 6.94
N GLY A 251 -25.17 -7.15 7.41
CA GLY A 251 -26.42 -6.57 7.92
C GLY A 251 -26.42 -6.06 9.37
N ASN A 252 -25.36 -6.24 10.16
CA ASN A 252 -25.40 -5.94 11.59
C ASN A 252 -24.09 -5.34 12.11
N VAL A 253 -23.86 -4.05 11.86
CA VAL A 253 -22.77 -3.29 12.49
C VAL A 253 -23.36 -2.11 13.28
N PRO A 254 -23.35 -2.14 14.62
CA PRO A 254 -23.87 -1.06 15.46
C PRO A 254 -22.86 0.06 15.71
N ASP A 255 -23.35 1.30 15.61
CA ASP A 255 -22.67 2.60 15.68
C ASP A 255 -22.31 3.00 17.13
N ASP A 256 -21.01 2.96 17.51
CA ASP A 256 -20.47 3.72 18.67
C ASP A 256 -18.93 3.91 18.54
N SER A 257 -18.44 5.15 18.69
CA SER A 257 -17.53 5.78 17.70
C SER A 257 -16.04 5.96 18.11
N SER A 258 -15.49 5.21 19.06
CA SER A 258 -14.02 5.30 19.31
C SER A 258 -13.38 4.00 19.78
N VAL A 259 -14.01 3.33 20.75
CA VAL A 259 -13.51 2.05 21.27
C VAL A 259 -13.70 0.92 20.25
N LYS A 260 -14.82 0.91 19.52
CA LYS A 260 -15.06 -0.05 18.44
C LYS A 260 -14.14 0.18 17.24
N THR A 261 -13.76 1.43 16.95
CA THR A 261 -12.80 1.74 15.88
C THR A 261 -11.41 1.27 16.24
N ALA A 262 -10.96 1.47 17.48
CA ALA A 262 -9.68 0.92 17.97
C ALA A 262 -9.69 -0.62 18.00
N MET A 263 -10.79 -1.23 18.45
CA MET A 263 -10.96 -2.69 18.46
C MET A 263 -11.04 -3.27 17.04
N ALA A 264 -11.75 -2.62 16.11
CA ALA A 264 -11.79 -3.00 14.70
C ALA A 264 -10.42 -2.85 14.05
N LEU A 265 -9.68 -1.78 14.36
CA LEU A 265 -8.33 -1.57 13.87
C LEU A 265 -7.39 -2.67 14.37
N SER A 266 -7.45 -3.00 15.66
CA SER A 266 -6.68 -4.07 16.29
C SER A 266 -7.04 -5.45 15.71
N LEU A 267 -8.32 -5.71 15.43
CA LEU A 267 -8.78 -6.94 14.77
C LEU A 267 -8.28 -7.02 13.33
N VAL A 268 -8.32 -5.91 12.58
CA VAL A 268 -7.86 -5.88 11.19
C VAL A 268 -6.33 -6.00 11.12
N THR A 269 -5.56 -5.34 12.00
CA THR A 269 -4.10 -5.50 12.04
C THR A 269 -3.71 -6.91 12.47
N SER A 270 -4.40 -7.48 13.46
CA SER A 270 -4.20 -8.88 13.87
C SER A 270 -4.55 -9.85 12.73
N GLY A 271 -5.61 -9.56 11.96
CA GLY A 271 -5.99 -10.31 10.77
C GLY A 271 -4.95 -10.23 9.65
N LEU A 272 -4.40 -9.04 9.38
CA LEU A 272 -3.29 -8.84 8.43
C LEU A 272 -2.05 -9.63 8.85
N ASN A 273 -1.71 -9.62 10.15
CA ASN A 273 -0.56 -10.35 10.69
C ASN A 273 -0.74 -11.86 10.60
N ALA A 274 -1.93 -12.36 10.95
CA ALA A 274 -2.26 -13.77 10.81
C ALA A 274 -2.23 -14.20 9.35
N LEU A 275 -2.79 -13.39 8.44
CA LEU A 275 -2.80 -13.69 7.01
C LEU A 275 -1.40 -13.70 6.41
N GLY A 276 -0.56 -12.72 6.75
CA GLY A 276 0.85 -12.67 6.31
C GLY A 276 1.64 -13.88 6.81
N SER A 277 1.40 -14.30 8.06
CA SER A 277 2.02 -15.50 8.64
C SER A 277 1.58 -16.77 7.92
N VAL A 278 0.27 -16.92 7.66
CA VAL A 278 -0.27 -18.07 6.92
C VAL A 278 0.22 -18.09 5.47
N ALA A 279 0.30 -16.94 4.81
CA ALA A 279 0.83 -16.80 3.46
C ALA A 279 2.32 -17.19 3.40
N ALA A 280 3.11 -16.81 4.41
CA ALA A 280 4.51 -17.20 4.49
C ALA A 280 4.69 -18.71 4.69
N ILE A 281 3.88 -19.34 5.55
CA ILE A 281 3.94 -20.79 5.81
C ILE A 281 3.48 -21.59 4.58
N ARG A 282 2.42 -21.14 3.89
CA ARG A 282 1.88 -21.76 2.68
C ARG A 282 2.58 -21.33 1.39
N SER A 283 3.70 -20.62 1.48
CA SER A 283 4.50 -20.29 0.31
C SER A 283 5.01 -21.57 -0.38
N PRO A 284 5.26 -21.55 -1.70
CA PRO A 284 5.63 -22.75 -2.44
C PRO A 284 6.85 -23.42 -1.84
N GLN A 285 6.83 -24.76 -1.79
CA GLN A 285 7.96 -25.55 -1.31
C GLN A 285 9.14 -25.44 -2.28
N LEU A 286 10.35 -25.74 -1.81
CA LEU A 286 11.52 -25.84 -2.67
C LEU A 286 11.72 -27.30 -3.10
N ASN A 287 12.24 -27.50 -4.30
CA ASN A 287 12.70 -28.81 -4.74
C ASN A 287 14.19 -28.75 -5.09
N MET A 288 14.95 -29.72 -4.57
CA MET A 288 16.39 -29.78 -4.79
C MET A 288 16.71 -30.09 -6.26
N LEU A 289 15.89 -30.95 -6.90
CA LEU A 289 16.00 -31.26 -8.33
C LEU A 289 15.83 -30.01 -9.20
N GLU A 290 14.81 -29.20 -8.93
CA GLU A 290 14.56 -27.92 -9.62
C GLU A 290 15.72 -26.94 -9.43
N SER A 291 16.35 -26.94 -8.26
CA SER A 291 17.49 -26.05 -7.97
C SER A 291 18.77 -26.51 -8.67
N THR A 292 19.03 -27.81 -8.72
CA THR A 292 20.21 -28.40 -9.40
C THR A 292 20.08 -28.47 -10.93
N GLN A 293 18.90 -28.19 -11.49
CA GLN A 293 18.74 -27.96 -12.94
C GLN A 293 19.39 -26.66 -13.41
N PHE A 294 19.76 -25.78 -12.48
CA PHE A 294 20.65 -24.67 -12.71
C PHE A 294 22.06 -25.11 -12.26
N ASP A 295 23.11 -24.57 -12.88
CA ASP A 295 24.51 -25.00 -12.67
C ASP A 295 24.86 -25.27 -11.19
N ALA A 296 25.84 -26.14 -10.92
CA ALA A 296 26.16 -26.58 -9.55
C ALA A 296 26.51 -25.44 -8.56
N ASN A 297 26.89 -24.26 -9.09
CA ASN A 297 27.20 -23.02 -8.35
C ASN A 297 26.03 -22.02 -8.29
N ALA A 298 24.90 -22.31 -8.96
CA ALA A 298 23.71 -21.48 -8.99
C ALA A 298 22.82 -21.66 -7.75
N THR A 299 22.82 -22.86 -7.17
CA THR A 299 22.02 -23.18 -5.98
C THR A 299 22.49 -22.38 -4.75
N CYS A 300 21.54 -21.83 -4.01
CA CYS A 300 21.82 -21.12 -2.76
C CYS A 300 22.66 -21.97 -1.79
N PRO A 301 23.84 -21.50 -1.32
CA PRO A 301 24.73 -22.26 -0.45
C PRO A 301 24.04 -22.72 0.84
N SER A 302 23.29 -21.82 1.48
CA SER A 302 22.56 -22.09 2.72
C SER A 302 21.49 -23.17 2.56
N PHE A 303 20.84 -23.25 1.39
CA PHE A 303 19.87 -24.30 1.08
C PHE A 303 20.57 -25.63 0.80
N LYS A 304 21.68 -25.60 0.05
CA LYS A 304 22.47 -26.78 -0.31
C LYS A 304 23.07 -27.49 0.91
N SER A 305 23.47 -26.73 1.94
CA SER A 305 24.03 -27.26 3.18
C SER A 305 23.01 -27.51 4.29
N ALA A 306 21.71 -27.26 4.05
CA ALA A 306 20.69 -27.39 5.08
C ALA A 306 20.28 -28.86 5.32
N ALA A 307 20.44 -29.33 6.56
CA ALA A 307 20.01 -30.67 6.96
C ALA A 307 18.48 -30.88 6.86
N ASN A 308 17.70 -29.80 6.85
CA ASN A 308 16.24 -29.78 6.75
C ASN A 308 15.74 -29.26 5.39
N ALA A 309 16.53 -29.34 4.31
CA ALA A 309 16.15 -28.87 2.98
C ALA A 309 14.71 -29.22 2.52
N PRO A 310 14.14 -30.41 2.81
CA PRO A 310 12.75 -30.73 2.42
C PRO A 310 11.66 -29.90 3.11
N SER A 311 11.95 -29.25 4.24
CA SER A 311 11.00 -28.38 4.93
C SER A 311 11.15 -26.90 4.55
N TRP A 312 12.02 -26.59 3.58
CA TRP A 312 12.20 -25.22 3.12
C TRP A 312 11.16 -24.84 2.08
N ASN A 313 10.62 -23.65 2.26
CA ASN A 313 9.74 -23.00 1.31
C ASN A 313 10.39 -21.74 0.73
N CYS A 314 9.71 -21.10 -0.22
CA CYS A 314 10.16 -19.86 -0.86
C CYS A 314 10.56 -18.80 0.19
N MET A 315 9.79 -18.62 1.26
CA MET A 315 10.12 -17.61 2.28
C MET A 315 11.40 -17.94 3.05
N SER A 316 11.69 -19.22 3.32
CA SER A 316 12.97 -19.63 3.91
C SER A 316 14.16 -19.34 2.98
N CYS A 317 13.99 -19.49 1.66
CA CYS A 317 15.01 -19.14 0.66
C CYS A 317 15.28 -17.62 0.65
N LEU A 318 14.23 -16.79 0.61
CA LEU A 318 14.39 -15.34 0.56
C LEU A 318 15.01 -14.77 1.85
N LYS A 319 14.74 -15.39 3.01
CA LYS A 319 15.31 -14.99 4.31
C LYS A 319 16.83 -15.07 4.39
N VAL A 320 17.46 -15.95 3.60
CA VAL A 320 18.92 -16.11 3.56
C VAL A 320 19.56 -15.32 2.41
N GLU A 321 18.87 -14.28 1.92
CA GLU A 321 19.31 -13.40 0.82
C GLU A 321 19.53 -14.15 -0.50
N CYS A 322 18.84 -15.28 -0.68
CA CYS A 322 18.76 -16.01 -1.94
C CYS A 322 17.47 -15.64 -2.70
N GLY A 323 17.43 -15.94 -3.99
CA GLY A 323 16.28 -15.69 -4.86
C GLY A 323 15.50 -16.96 -5.15
N PHE A 324 14.19 -16.83 -5.29
CA PHE A 324 13.30 -17.91 -5.64
C PHE A 324 12.94 -17.84 -7.13
N CYS A 325 13.24 -18.89 -7.88
CA CYS A 325 12.82 -19.04 -9.27
C CYS A 325 11.63 -20.01 -9.31
N ALA A 326 10.45 -19.48 -9.63
CA ALA A 326 9.21 -20.25 -9.60
C ALA A 326 9.17 -21.31 -10.71
N ASN A 327 8.27 -22.28 -10.56
CA ASN A 327 8.06 -23.29 -11.57
C ASN A 327 7.41 -22.68 -12.83
N ALA A 328 7.80 -23.15 -14.01
CA ALA A 328 7.32 -22.60 -15.29
C ALA A 328 5.83 -22.88 -15.54
N VAL A 329 5.31 -24.01 -15.04
CA VAL A 329 3.91 -24.43 -15.30
C VAL A 329 2.94 -23.79 -14.31
N ASN A 330 3.34 -23.70 -13.04
CA ASN A 330 2.52 -23.13 -11.98
C ASN A 330 3.42 -22.49 -10.93
N GLU A 331 3.30 -21.18 -10.77
CA GLU A 331 4.13 -20.40 -9.83
C GLU A 331 3.97 -20.83 -8.36
N HIS A 332 2.89 -21.57 -8.06
CA HIS A 332 2.59 -22.11 -6.74
C HIS A 332 3.15 -23.52 -6.51
N ALA A 333 3.66 -24.17 -7.56
CA ALA A 333 4.31 -25.47 -7.47
C ALA A 333 5.75 -25.34 -6.94
N PRO A 334 6.39 -26.45 -6.53
CA PRO A 334 7.74 -26.40 -6.00
C PRO A 334 8.74 -25.77 -6.99
N GLY A 335 9.52 -24.81 -6.50
CA GLY A 335 10.47 -24.03 -7.31
C GLY A 335 11.93 -24.21 -6.87
N ALA A 336 12.80 -23.41 -7.47
CA ALA A 336 14.25 -23.44 -7.24
C ALA A 336 14.72 -22.29 -6.33
N CYS A 337 15.70 -22.56 -5.46
CA CYS A 337 16.35 -21.55 -4.62
C CYS A 337 17.78 -21.29 -5.09
N LEU A 338 18.02 -20.09 -5.62
CA LEU A 338 19.21 -19.73 -6.37
C LEU A 338 19.91 -18.52 -5.76
N VAL A 339 21.21 -18.36 -6.04
CA VAL A 339 21.97 -17.17 -5.60
C VAL A 339 21.46 -15.92 -6.33
N VAL A 340 21.31 -14.81 -5.61
CA VAL A 340 20.87 -13.53 -6.19
C VAL A 340 21.99 -12.90 -7.01
N THR A 341 22.01 -13.22 -8.30
CA THR A 341 22.88 -12.55 -9.29
C THR A 341 22.06 -12.18 -10.53
N LYS A 342 22.50 -11.15 -11.28
CA LYS A 342 21.86 -10.76 -12.54
C LYS A 342 21.84 -11.93 -13.53
N ASP A 343 22.90 -12.71 -13.59
CA ASP A 343 23.01 -13.88 -14.46
C ASP A 343 21.98 -14.96 -14.12
N MET A 344 21.73 -15.21 -12.83
CA MET A 344 20.72 -16.19 -12.40
C MET A 344 19.29 -15.69 -12.60
N LYS A 345 19.03 -14.39 -12.37
CA LYS A 345 17.73 -13.76 -12.73
C LYS A 345 17.46 -13.96 -14.23
N ASN A 346 18.43 -13.65 -15.07
CA ASN A 346 18.34 -13.81 -16.53
C ASN A 346 18.23 -15.28 -16.94
N ALA A 347 18.91 -16.20 -16.26
CA ALA A 347 18.80 -17.64 -16.51
C ALA A 347 17.41 -18.19 -16.16
N CYS A 348 16.83 -17.76 -15.04
CA CYS A 348 15.46 -18.10 -14.65
C CYS A 348 14.45 -17.58 -15.70
N GLN A 349 14.58 -16.30 -16.09
CA GLN A 349 13.70 -15.68 -17.08
C GLN A 349 13.84 -16.29 -18.48
N ARG A 350 15.06 -16.70 -18.90
CA ARG A 350 15.28 -17.43 -20.16
C ARG A 350 14.57 -18.79 -20.20
N LYS A 351 14.35 -19.41 -19.04
CA LYS A 351 13.54 -20.63 -18.91
C LYS A 351 12.04 -20.35 -18.73
N HIS A 352 11.58 -19.12 -19.03
CA HIS A 352 10.19 -18.66 -18.87
C HIS A 352 9.64 -18.79 -17.45
N ARG A 353 10.52 -18.63 -16.44
CA ARG A 353 10.14 -18.69 -15.04
C ARG A 353 10.15 -17.30 -14.41
N THR A 354 9.23 -17.05 -13.48
CA THR A 354 9.17 -15.81 -12.72
C THR A 354 10.17 -15.83 -11.56
N TRP A 355 10.92 -14.74 -11.44
CA TRP A 355 11.95 -14.57 -10.42
C TRP A 355 11.43 -13.71 -9.27
N PHE A 356 11.59 -14.21 -8.05
CA PHE A 356 11.14 -13.58 -6.82
C PHE A 356 12.36 -13.29 -5.92
N LYS A 357 12.50 -12.02 -5.48
CA LYS A 357 13.57 -11.56 -4.57
C LYS A 357 13.00 -11.03 -3.24
N ASP A 358 11.92 -10.26 -3.31
CA ASP A 358 11.38 -9.51 -2.16
C ASP A 358 10.03 -10.06 -1.63
N GLY A 359 9.48 -11.12 -2.23
CA GLY A 359 8.24 -11.74 -1.79
C GLY A 359 7.90 -13.00 -2.57
N CYS A 360 7.08 -13.88 -1.99
CA CYS A 360 6.70 -15.16 -2.59
C CYS A 360 5.26 -15.13 -3.14
N PRO A 361 4.96 -15.89 -4.22
CA PRO A 361 3.61 -15.95 -4.76
C PRO A 361 2.65 -16.63 -3.77
N SER A 362 1.44 -16.08 -3.65
CA SER A 362 0.42 -16.57 -2.72
C SER A 362 -0.99 -16.39 -3.26
N LYS A 363 -1.78 -17.47 -3.29
CA LYS A 363 -3.19 -17.47 -3.71
C LYS A 363 -4.09 -16.63 -2.79
N ILE A 364 -3.67 -16.40 -1.55
CA ILE A 364 -4.44 -15.62 -0.55
C ILE A 364 -3.97 -14.17 -0.45
N GLY A 365 -3.01 -13.75 -1.28
CA GLY A 365 -2.45 -12.38 -1.25
C GLY A 365 -3.50 -11.29 -1.47
N PHE A 366 -4.54 -11.55 -2.28
CA PHE A 366 -5.62 -10.58 -2.51
C PHE A 366 -6.41 -10.25 -1.24
N LEU A 367 -6.50 -11.18 -0.28
CA LEU A 367 -7.18 -10.94 1.00
C LEU A 367 -6.42 -9.91 1.84
N ALA A 368 -5.08 -9.82 1.69
CA ALA A 368 -4.28 -8.80 2.35
C ALA A 368 -4.62 -7.40 1.85
N VAL A 369 -4.90 -7.26 0.54
CA VAL A 369 -5.34 -5.99 -0.05
C VAL A 369 -6.72 -5.58 0.49
N ILE A 370 -7.66 -6.53 0.61
CA ILE A 370 -8.99 -6.29 1.18
C ILE A 370 -8.88 -5.85 2.65
N LEU A 371 -8.09 -6.58 3.46
CA LEU A 371 -7.89 -6.25 4.87
C LEU A 371 -7.16 -4.91 5.03
N LEU A 372 -6.20 -4.58 4.17
CA LEU A 372 -5.56 -3.26 4.14
C LEU A 372 -6.58 -2.16 3.79
N GLY A 373 -7.49 -2.41 2.85
CA GLY A 373 -8.60 -1.52 2.55
C GLY A 373 -9.52 -1.29 3.75
N LEU A 374 -9.87 -2.37 4.47
CA LEU A 374 -10.68 -2.29 5.70
C LEU A 374 -9.95 -1.56 6.83
N TYR A 375 -8.64 -1.75 6.94
CA TYR A 375 -7.79 -1.00 7.88
C TYR A 375 -7.86 0.49 7.56
N ILE A 376 -7.70 0.87 6.30
CA ILE A 376 -7.76 2.26 5.83
C ILE A 376 -9.12 2.89 6.15
N ILE A 377 -10.22 2.20 5.81
CA ILE A 377 -11.59 2.68 6.04
C ILE A 377 -11.84 2.89 7.53
N SER A 378 -11.30 2.02 8.39
CA SER A 378 -11.45 2.10 9.84
C SER A 378 -10.54 3.16 10.47
N PHE A 379 -9.29 3.28 10.00
CA PHE A 379 -8.29 4.21 10.52
C PHE A 379 -8.67 5.68 10.24
N SER A 380 -9.18 5.96 9.04
CA SER A 380 -9.38 7.32 8.55
C SER A 380 -10.35 8.18 9.41
N PRO A 381 -11.59 7.76 9.72
CA PRO A 381 -12.50 8.55 10.56
C PRO A 381 -12.14 8.48 12.06
N GLY A 382 -11.33 7.50 12.48
CA GLY A 382 -10.93 7.30 13.87
C GLY A 382 -9.57 7.93 14.19
N MET A 383 -8.57 7.07 14.43
CA MET A 383 -7.24 7.46 14.91
C MET A 383 -6.52 8.47 13.98
N GLY A 384 -6.80 8.44 12.67
CA GLY A 384 -6.18 9.34 11.71
C GLY A 384 -6.64 10.80 11.82
N THR A 385 -7.90 11.06 12.19
CA THR A 385 -8.50 12.41 12.14
C THR A 385 -8.79 13.00 13.52
N VAL A 386 -9.05 12.16 14.53
CA VAL A 386 -9.39 12.61 15.88
C VAL A 386 -8.34 13.53 16.51
N PRO A 387 -7.02 13.23 16.50
CA PRO A 387 -6.02 14.12 17.11
C PRO A 387 -6.02 15.54 16.51
N TRP A 388 -6.22 15.65 15.19
CA TRP A 388 -6.25 16.94 14.50
C TRP A 388 -7.50 17.75 14.83
N VAL A 389 -8.67 17.09 14.90
CA VAL A 389 -9.93 17.74 15.30
C VAL A 389 -9.84 18.22 16.74
N VAL A 390 -9.32 17.40 17.66
CA VAL A 390 -9.20 17.72 19.08
C VAL A 390 -8.25 18.91 19.29
N ASN A 391 -7.07 18.89 18.66
CA ASN A 391 -6.11 19.99 18.72
C ASN A 391 -6.71 21.32 18.22
N SER A 392 -7.56 21.28 17.19
CA SER A 392 -8.24 22.49 16.69
C SER A 392 -9.28 23.07 17.67
N LYS A 393 -9.82 22.25 18.57
CA LYS A 393 -10.85 22.66 19.56
C LYS A 393 -10.25 23.10 20.90
N ILE A 394 -9.20 22.43 21.36
CA ILE A 394 -8.60 22.69 22.68
C ILE A 394 -7.78 23.98 22.67
N TYR A 395 -7.04 24.25 21.58
CA TYR A 395 -6.11 25.38 21.57
C TYR A 395 -6.81 26.74 21.40
N PRO A 396 -6.44 27.74 22.23
CA PRO A 396 -6.91 29.12 22.08
C PRO A 396 -6.55 29.70 20.70
N LEU A 397 -7.43 30.51 20.12
CA LEU A 397 -7.29 31.08 18.76
C LEU A 397 -5.94 31.78 18.53
N LYS A 398 -5.39 32.44 19.55
CA LYS A 398 -4.11 33.17 19.48
C LYS A 398 -2.89 32.26 19.31
N TYR A 399 -2.94 31.03 19.83
CA TYR A 399 -1.79 30.10 19.85
C TYR A 399 -2.02 28.83 19.04
N ARG A 400 -3.21 28.65 18.46
CA ARG A 400 -3.61 27.44 17.73
C ARG A 400 -2.65 27.03 16.62
N GLY A 401 -2.11 27.97 15.84
CA GLY A 401 -1.14 27.67 14.79
C GLY A 401 0.18 27.11 15.34
N LEU A 402 0.67 27.66 16.46
CA LEU A 402 1.92 27.24 17.09
C LEU A 402 1.75 25.90 17.82
N CYS A 403 0.74 25.77 18.68
CA CYS A 403 0.46 24.52 19.41
C CYS A 403 0.13 23.38 18.46
N GLY A 404 -0.59 23.70 17.38
CA GLY A 404 -0.80 22.78 16.28
C GLY A 404 0.52 22.36 15.63
N GLY A 405 1.37 23.31 15.21
CA GLY A 405 2.69 22.99 14.66
C GLY A 405 3.53 22.07 15.54
N LEU A 406 3.53 22.29 16.85
CA LEU A 406 4.22 21.42 17.82
C LEU A 406 3.63 20.00 17.89
N ALA A 407 2.30 19.86 17.86
CA ALA A 407 1.67 18.55 17.78
C ALA A 407 2.01 17.80 16.48
N ALA A 408 2.08 18.53 15.36
CA ALA A 408 2.51 17.96 14.08
C ALA A 408 3.99 17.54 14.10
N VAL A 409 4.87 18.34 14.71
CA VAL A 409 6.28 17.96 14.93
C VAL A 409 6.37 16.67 15.73
N SER A 410 5.64 16.54 16.84
CA SER A 410 5.63 15.30 17.63
C SER A 410 5.17 14.09 16.80
N ASN A 411 4.12 14.25 15.99
CA ASN A 411 3.63 13.21 15.10
C ASN A 411 4.70 12.78 14.08
N TRP A 412 5.38 13.75 13.45
CA TRP A 412 6.40 13.46 12.46
C TRP A 412 7.68 12.88 13.06
N VAL A 413 8.04 13.24 14.29
CA VAL A 413 9.14 12.60 15.03
C VAL A 413 8.82 11.13 15.32
N SER A 414 7.60 10.82 15.77
CA SER A 414 7.17 9.43 15.95
C SER A 414 7.20 8.65 14.64
N ASN A 415 6.73 9.25 13.54
CA ASN A 415 6.80 8.65 12.22
C ASN A 415 8.25 8.39 11.79
N LEU A 416 9.19 9.31 12.06
CA LEU A 416 10.60 9.14 11.72
C LEU A 416 11.21 7.93 12.44
N ILE A 417 10.92 7.78 13.74
CA ILE A 417 11.39 6.65 14.54
C ILE A 417 10.86 5.33 13.97
N VAL A 418 9.57 5.27 13.62
CA VAL A 418 8.96 4.08 13.02
C VAL A 418 9.59 3.78 11.64
N SER A 419 9.74 4.78 10.78
CA SER A 419 10.31 4.61 9.44
C SER A 419 11.76 4.11 9.45
N GLU A 420 12.62 4.67 10.30
CA GLU A 420 14.03 4.25 10.44
C GLU A 420 14.15 2.84 11.05
N SER A 421 13.29 2.50 12.02
CA SER A 421 13.34 1.19 12.66
C SER A 421 12.66 0.08 11.86
N PHE A 422 11.74 0.39 10.93
CA PHE A 422 10.88 -0.57 10.25
C PHE A 422 11.65 -1.66 9.49
N LEU A 423 12.59 -1.27 8.63
CA LEU A 423 13.35 -2.21 7.79
C LEU A 423 14.30 -3.07 8.64
N THR A 424 14.95 -2.47 9.63
CA THR A 424 15.81 -3.18 10.60
C THR A 424 15.01 -4.19 11.44
N LEU A 425 13.85 -3.78 11.97
CA LEU A 425 12.93 -4.66 12.71
C LEU A 425 12.42 -5.80 11.82
N THR A 426 12.11 -5.51 10.55
CA THR A 426 11.62 -6.52 9.60
C THR A 426 12.70 -7.57 9.30
N LYS A 427 13.98 -7.16 9.19
CA LYS A 427 15.11 -8.10 9.05
C LYS A 427 15.32 -8.94 10.31
N ALA A 428 15.19 -8.35 11.51
CA ALA A 428 15.46 -9.03 12.77
C ALA A 428 14.32 -9.94 13.26
N LEU A 429 13.08 -9.47 13.20
CA LEU A 429 11.88 -10.13 13.75
C LEU A 429 11.00 -10.78 12.66
N GLY A 430 11.27 -10.50 11.37
CA GLY A 430 10.36 -10.83 10.27
C GLY A 430 9.14 -9.91 10.22
N SER A 431 8.54 -9.77 9.03
CA SER A 431 7.41 -8.85 8.82
C SER A 431 6.27 -9.04 9.82
N ALA A 432 5.88 -10.30 10.08
CA ALA A 432 4.82 -10.61 11.05
C ALA A 432 5.18 -10.20 12.50
N GLY A 433 6.43 -10.39 12.92
CA GLY A 433 6.90 -10.00 14.26
C GLY A 433 6.94 -8.48 14.43
N THR A 434 7.36 -7.76 13.39
CA THR A 434 7.38 -6.29 13.38
C THR A 434 5.98 -5.69 13.51
N PHE A 435 5.01 -6.19 12.75
CA PHE A 435 3.63 -5.69 12.86
C PHE A 435 2.98 -6.06 14.21
N LEU A 436 3.29 -7.21 14.80
CA LEU A 436 2.80 -7.55 16.16
C LEU A 436 3.35 -6.59 17.21
N LEU A 437 4.63 -6.24 17.11
CA LEU A 437 5.27 -5.25 17.99
C LEU A 437 4.57 -3.89 17.87
N PHE A 438 4.27 -3.41 16.67
CA PHE A 438 3.54 -2.16 16.48
C PHE A 438 2.09 -2.21 16.95
N THR A 439 1.40 -3.34 16.79
CA THR A 439 0.06 -3.52 17.36
C THR A 439 0.07 -3.47 18.89
N GLY A 440 1.16 -3.88 19.55
CA GLY A 440 1.30 -3.77 21.00
C GLY A 440 1.49 -2.34 21.53
N PHE A 441 1.86 -1.39 20.67
CA PHE A 441 2.01 0.04 21.03
C PHE A 441 0.78 0.90 20.67
N LEU A 442 -0.17 0.34 19.91
CA LEU A 442 -1.48 0.94 19.58
C LEU A 442 -2.49 0.64 20.69
#